data_AF-A0A7V3QEZ5-F1
#
_entry.id   AF-A0A7V3QEZ5-F1
#
_cell.length_a   1.000
_cell.length_b   1.000
_cell.length_c   1.000
_cell.angle_alpha   90.00
_cell.angle_beta   90.00
_cell.angle_gamma   90.00
#
_symmetry.space_group_name_H-M   'P 1'
#
loop_
_entity.id
_entity.type
_entity.pdbx_description
1 polymer ?
#
loop_
_entity_poly.entity_id
_entity_poly.type
_entity_poly.pdbx_seq_one_letter_code
_entity_poly.pdbx_strand_id
1 'polypeptide(L)'
;MGTITLAGSGASILEVQRTGGTYVGIPGIHVAADSMLQFNGSGAYACVIVGPITGIPGKKLTIYKPTGTASDNFRVYHSNFICDVDIELNIGSANFAPYHDRGGIQIYNGVISGSGVLLTRHGSGTIILNGANTYYGGTRLSSGTIGVGIDSVGVDYGVTSGPFGIGQITVEGNVGLFASGGPRTVGNPVVYTAIGGTLTFTGTNVLTMAGTFDLGSGGIVTATNRTISVASDAQAIISGVISDSSGLGCGLTKSGAGTLYLDGANTYTGETIINAGVLAGTGSIAGSVVVTGGGLGSGSPSAIGTLSVGGNVTFSGGGAFIRVNRLGLQCDKVSVTGTLSATAPGTITVTNLGPDLQPGDKFVLFPGKTVIGGSALTVTGAGMLWTNKLELDGSIEVLGVAPPPVNRNPTNISVSVSAGTLYLSWPASHTGWRLQVQTNALNVGISTNWVDVPGSESTNQVAFPINPTNGTVFFRLIYQLP
;
A
#
# COMPACT_ATOMS: atom_id res chain seq x y z
N MET A 1 -15.92 35.95 8.87
CA MET A 1 -17.30 35.93 9.38
C MET A 1 -17.30 35.18 10.70
N GLY A 2 -18.08 35.59 11.71
CA GLY A 2 -18.14 34.91 13.01
C GLY A 2 -18.95 33.61 12.95
N THR A 3 -18.76 32.70 13.90
CA THR A 3 -19.46 31.41 14.00
C THR A 3 -20.91 31.59 14.49
N ILE A 4 -21.86 30.86 13.90
CA ILE A 4 -23.24 30.79 14.40
C ILE A 4 -23.31 29.77 15.53
N THR A 5 -23.70 30.21 16.73
CA THR A 5 -23.95 29.30 17.86
C THR A 5 -25.42 28.88 17.87
N LEU A 6 -25.66 27.58 17.75
CA LEU A 6 -26.96 26.96 17.91
C LEU A 6 -27.10 26.49 19.36
N ALA A 7 -27.81 27.26 20.19
CA ALA A 7 -27.98 27.02 21.63
C ALA A 7 -29.46 26.83 22.04
N GLY A 8 -30.38 26.80 21.08
CA GLY A 8 -31.80 26.63 21.37
C GLY A 8 -32.12 25.20 21.80
N SER A 9 -32.90 25.02 22.85
CA SER A 9 -33.44 23.71 23.24
C SER A 9 -34.70 23.40 22.41
N GLY A 10 -34.82 22.19 21.86
CA GLY A 10 -36.02 21.74 21.12
C GLY A 10 -35.91 21.95 19.61
N ALA A 11 -37.03 22.16 18.91
CA ALA A 11 -37.10 22.32 17.44
C ALA A 11 -36.56 23.69 16.95
N SER A 12 -35.43 24.15 17.47
CA SER A 12 -34.80 25.38 17.00
C SER A 12 -34.22 25.15 15.60
N ILE A 13 -34.81 25.82 14.61
CA ILE A 13 -34.48 25.66 13.20
C ILE A 13 -33.74 26.90 12.71
N LEU A 14 -32.51 26.71 12.24
CA LEU A 14 -31.89 27.66 11.32
C LEU A 14 -32.32 27.30 9.90
N GLU A 15 -33.18 28.11 9.30
CA GLU A 15 -33.61 27.91 7.92
C GLU A 15 -32.71 28.67 6.93
N VAL A 16 -32.27 27.97 5.90
CA VAL A 16 -31.32 28.46 4.91
C VAL A 16 -31.88 28.26 3.50
N GLN A 17 -32.33 29.34 2.86
CA GLN A 17 -33.05 29.24 1.59
C GLN A 17 -32.13 28.96 0.38
N ARG A 18 -31.05 29.74 0.22
CA ARG A 18 -29.97 29.46 -0.75
C ARG A 18 -28.73 30.24 -0.35
N THR A 19 -27.61 29.56 -0.11
CA THR A 19 -26.41 30.18 0.46
C THR A 19 -25.15 29.75 -0.24
N GLY A 20 -25.19 29.61 -1.57
CA GLY A 20 -24.17 28.82 -2.25
C GLY A 20 -23.40 29.51 -3.35
N GLY A 21 -22.08 29.46 -3.22
CA GLY A 21 -21.10 29.46 -4.29
C GLY A 21 -19.90 28.62 -3.86
N THR A 22 -18.83 28.57 -4.67
CA THR A 22 -17.63 27.79 -4.32
C THR A 22 -17.03 28.18 -2.97
N TYR A 23 -17.05 29.48 -2.66
CA TYR A 23 -16.47 30.09 -1.46
C TYR A 23 -17.46 30.99 -0.71
N VAL A 24 -18.74 30.92 -1.08
CA VAL A 24 -19.80 31.79 -0.54
C VAL A 24 -20.82 30.92 0.16
N GLY A 25 -21.08 31.24 1.43
CA GLY A 25 -22.13 30.61 2.21
C GLY A 25 -22.21 31.12 3.63
N ILE A 26 -22.92 30.39 4.49
CA ILE A 26 -23.05 30.75 5.90
C ILE A 26 -21.73 30.49 6.63
N PRO A 27 -21.41 31.22 7.70
CA PRO A 27 -20.22 30.91 8.48
C PRO A 27 -20.31 29.56 9.19
N GLY A 28 -19.22 29.17 9.85
CA GLY A 28 -19.18 27.96 10.68
C GLY A 28 -20.28 27.90 11.73
N ILE A 29 -20.54 26.69 12.21
CA ILE A 29 -21.59 26.38 13.19
C ILE A 29 -20.96 25.82 14.46
N HIS A 30 -21.44 26.30 15.61
CA HIS A 30 -21.14 25.73 16.92
C HIS A 30 -22.43 25.23 17.57
N VAL A 31 -22.51 23.94 17.85
CA VAL A 31 -23.70 23.29 18.40
C VAL A 31 -23.55 23.17 19.92
N ALA A 32 -24.27 24.00 20.66
CA ALA A 32 -24.28 24.00 22.12
C ALA A 32 -25.48 23.21 22.70
N ALA A 33 -26.54 23.04 21.92
CA ALA A 33 -27.71 22.23 22.23
C ALA A 33 -28.21 21.51 20.97
N ASP A 34 -28.98 20.43 21.13
CA ASP A 34 -29.57 19.72 20.00
C ASP A 34 -30.37 20.67 19.12
N SER A 35 -30.01 20.76 17.85
CA SER A 35 -30.47 21.81 16.95
C SER A 35 -30.70 21.28 15.54
N MET A 36 -31.55 21.97 14.77
CA MET A 36 -31.81 21.65 13.37
C MET A 36 -31.32 22.78 12.45
N LEU A 37 -30.68 22.40 11.36
CA LEU A 37 -30.46 23.27 10.21
C LEU A 37 -31.28 22.73 9.04
N GLN A 38 -32.22 23.53 8.56
CA GLN A 38 -32.97 23.23 7.35
C GLN A 38 -32.39 24.00 6.17
N PHE A 39 -32.26 23.34 5.02
CA PHE A 39 -31.94 24.03 3.77
C PHE A 39 -32.88 23.64 2.62
N ASN A 40 -33.25 24.65 1.83
CA ASN A 40 -34.19 24.47 0.71
C ASN A 40 -33.52 24.63 -0.67
N GLY A 41 -32.25 25.05 -0.72
CA GLY A 41 -31.51 25.24 -1.96
C GLY A 41 -31.31 23.93 -2.74
N SER A 42 -30.92 24.04 -4.00
CA SER A 42 -30.71 22.89 -4.90
C SER A 42 -29.36 22.93 -5.62
N GLY A 43 -28.96 21.78 -6.15
CA GLY A 43 -27.73 21.58 -6.92
C GLY A 43 -26.46 21.54 -6.07
N ALA A 44 -25.32 21.70 -6.74
CA ALA A 44 -23.99 21.50 -6.16
C ALA A 44 -23.65 22.42 -4.97
N TYR A 45 -24.42 23.49 -4.77
CA TYR A 45 -24.28 24.47 -3.70
C TYR A 45 -25.61 24.70 -2.97
N ALA A 46 -26.41 23.63 -2.81
CA ALA A 46 -27.71 23.69 -2.16
C ALA A 46 -27.64 24.34 -0.76
N CYS A 47 -26.59 24.03 0.00
CA CYS A 47 -26.17 24.78 1.19
C CYS A 47 -24.65 24.74 1.30
N VAL A 48 -24.01 25.85 1.67
CA VAL A 48 -22.56 25.89 1.89
C VAL A 48 -22.28 26.52 3.25
N ILE A 49 -21.53 25.81 4.09
CA ILE A 49 -20.90 26.33 5.30
C ILE A 49 -19.46 26.66 4.96
N VAL A 50 -19.05 27.91 5.13
CA VAL A 50 -17.68 28.40 4.95
C VAL A 50 -17.02 28.55 6.31
N GLY A 51 -16.83 27.41 6.99
CA GLY A 51 -16.36 27.35 8.37
C GLY A 51 -16.53 25.97 8.98
N PRO A 52 -16.01 25.77 10.20
CA PRO A 52 -16.07 24.47 10.86
C PRO A 52 -17.48 24.17 11.37
N ILE A 53 -17.82 22.89 11.48
CA ILE A 53 -18.89 22.41 12.37
C ILE A 53 -18.21 21.94 13.65
N THR A 54 -18.54 22.59 14.76
CA THR A 54 -18.02 22.28 16.11
C THR A 54 -19.18 22.20 17.08
N GLY A 55 -18.91 21.79 18.32
CA GLY A 55 -19.89 21.84 19.39
C GLY A 55 -19.50 20.96 20.55
N ILE A 56 -20.45 20.74 21.43
CA ILE A 56 -20.28 19.90 22.62
C ILE A 56 -20.46 18.43 22.22
N PRO A 57 -19.54 17.51 22.59
CA PRO A 57 -19.69 16.09 22.33
C PRO A 57 -21.05 15.55 22.84
N GLY A 58 -21.71 14.73 22.02
CA GLY A 58 -23.04 14.16 22.32
C GLY A 58 -24.21 15.12 22.10
N LYS A 59 -23.97 16.35 21.63
CA LYS A 59 -25.03 17.19 21.05
C LYS A 59 -25.22 16.86 19.59
N LYS A 60 -26.47 17.01 19.12
CA LYS A 60 -26.88 16.64 17.77
C LYS A 60 -27.17 17.86 16.89
N LEU A 61 -26.63 17.83 15.67
CA LEU A 61 -27.05 18.69 14.56
C LEU A 61 -27.85 17.87 13.56
N THR A 62 -29.16 18.10 13.51
CA THR A 62 -30.01 17.54 12.45
C THR A 62 -29.92 18.42 11.21
N ILE A 63 -29.42 17.87 10.11
CA ILE A 63 -29.42 18.53 8.80
C ILE A 63 -30.65 18.04 8.05
N TYR A 64 -31.57 18.96 7.75
CA TYR A 64 -32.85 18.64 7.16
C TYR A 64 -33.02 19.26 5.78
N LYS A 65 -33.53 18.47 4.83
CA LYS A 65 -34.02 18.95 3.53
C LYS A 65 -35.34 18.24 3.21
N PRO A 66 -36.46 18.98 3.02
CA PRO A 66 -37.76 18.38 2.74
C PRO A 66 -37.79 17.47 1.49
N THR A 67 -37.12 17.87 0.43
CA THR A 67 -37.09 17.20 -0.88
C THR A 67 -35.67 17.13 -1.43
N GLY A 68 -34.87 16.17 -0.94
CA GLY A 68 -33.46 16.02 -1.34
C GLY A 68 -33.25 15.13 -2.55
N THR A 69 -32.52 15.65 -3.55
CA THR A 69 -32.09 14.93 -4.75
C THR A 69 -30.60 14.66 -4.74
N ALA A 70 -30.13 13.64 -5.46
CA ALA A 70 -28.71 13.29 -5.60
C ALA A 70 -27.80 14.40 -6.16
N SER A 71 -28.38 15.48 -6.70
CA SER A 71 -27.65 16.65 -7.18
C SER A 71 -27.43 17.72 -6.10
N ASP A 72 -28.16 17.64 -5.00
CA ASP A 72 -28.14 18.62 -3.92
C ASP A 72 -27.03 18.31 -2.94
N ASN A 73 -26.14 19.28 -2.70
CA ASN A 73 -25.04 19.14 -1.74
C ASN A 73 -25.21 20.10 -0.57
N PHE A 74 -25.23 19.55 0.65
CA PHE A 74 -24.88 20.28 1.86
C PHE A 74 -23.36 20.24 2.03
N ARG A 75 -22.68 21.35 1.75
CA ARG A 75 -21.22 21.41 1.68
C ARG A 75 -20.63 22.02 2.95
N VAL A 76 -19.62 21.36 3.51
CA VAL A 76 -18.79 21.91 4.59
C VAL A 76 -17.43 22.32 4.01
N TYR A 77 -17.31 23.59 3.63
CA TYR A 77 -16.10 24.21 3.07
C TYR A 77 -15.21 24.74 4.22
N HIS A 78 -14.29 23.91 4.71
CA HIS A 78 -13.27 24.34 5.69
C HIS A 78 -12.09 23.36 5.74
N SER A 79 -10.87 23.85 5.96
CA SER A 79 -9.69 22.99 5.84
C SER A 79 -9.43 22.11 7.07
N ASN A 80 -9.45 22.69 8.28
CA ASN A 80 -9.04 21.99 9.49
C ASN A 80 -10.06 22.20 10.61
N PHE A 81 -10.70 21.12 11.05
CA PHE A 81 -11.54 21.15 12.25
C PHE A 81 -11.81 19.75 12.79
N ILE A 82 -12.28 19.73 14.03
CA ILE A 82 -12.78 18.54 14.70
C ILE A 82 -14.27 18.77 14.95
N CYS A 83 -15.07 17.81 14.52
CA CYS A 83 -16.51 17.74 14.72
C CYS A 83 -16.82 16.64 15.73
N ASP A 84 -16.97 17.03 17.00
CA ASP A 84 -17.33 16.12 18.08
C ASP A 84 -18.84 15.92 18.24
N VAL A 85 -19.64 16.68 17.49
CA VAL A 85 -21.11 16.63 17.51
C VAL A 85 -21.63 15.52 16.62
N ASP A 86 -22.74 14.92 17.02
CA ASP A 86 -23.47 13.98 16.17
C ASP A 86 -24.16 14.73 15.03
N ILE A 87 -24.16 14.15 13.84
CA ILE A 87 -24.82 14.70 12.65
C ILE A 87 -25.92 13.74 12.21
N GLU A 88 -27.16 14.18 12.24
CA GLU A 88 -28.31 13.39 11.77
C GLU A 88 -28.76 13.92 10.41
N LEU A 89 -28.64 13.09 9.37
CA LEU A 89 -28.98 13.43 8.00
C LEU A 89 -30.44 13.07 7.71
N ASN A 90 -31.29 14.08 7.59
CA ASN A 90 -32.65 13.95 7.08
C ASN A 90 -32.77 14.70 5.75
N ILE A 91 -31.96 14.25 4.79
CA ILE A 91 -31.78 14.92 3.49
C ILE A 91 -32.17 14.02 2.31
N GLY A 92 -32.80 12.86 2.55
CA GLY A 92 -33.19 11.92 1.49
C GLY A 92 -31.99 11.51 0.64
N SER A 93 -32.12 11.60 -0.68
CA SER A 93 -31.02 11.24 -1.61
C SER A 93 -29.96 12.34 -1.78
N ALA A 94 -30.08 13.48 -1.09
CA ALA A 94 -29.08 14.53 -1.14
C ALA A 94 -27.80 14.15 -0.39
N ASN A 95 -26.75 14.92 -0.65
CA ASN A 95 -25.42 14.61 -0.18
C ASN A 95 -24.99 15.50 1.00
N PHE A 96 -24.46 14.89 2.04
CA PHE A 96 -23.57 15.55 2.98
C PHE A 96 -22.15 15.53 2.41
N ALA A 97 -21.57 16.69 2.17
CA ALA A 97 -20.33 16.85 1.40
C ALA A 97 -19.27 17.63 2.19
N PRO A 98 -18.48 16.95 3.04
CA PRO A 98 -17.19 17.46 3.51
C PRO A 98 -16.32 17.88 2.32
N TYR A 99 -15.82 19.12 2.30
CA TYR A 99 -15.11 19.67 1.13
C TYR A 99 -14.00 20.67 1.45
N HIS A 100 -12.90 20.59 0.69
CA HIS A 100 -11.78 21.54 0.72
C HIS A 100 -10.84 21.33 -0.45
N ASP A 101 -10.53 22.39 -1.20
CA ASP A 101 -9.71 22.36 -2.42
C ASP A 101 -8.21 22.59 -2.20
N ARG A 102 -7.77 22.90 -0.96
CA ARG A 102 -6.37 23.29 -0.64
C ARG A 102 -5.66 22.34 0.33
N GLY A 103 -6.14 21.11 0.49
CA GLY A 103 -5.68 20.21 1.55
C GLY A 103 -6.20 20.60 2.94
N GLY A 104 -5.73 19.88 3.96
CA GLY A 104 -6.23 19.99 5.35
C GLY A 104 -6.95 18.73 5.81
N ILE A 105 -7.33 18.68 7.08
CA ILE A 105 -7.93 17.53 7.75
C ILE A 105 -9.23 17.92 8.43
N GLN A 106 -10.34 17.31 8.01
CA GLN A 106 -11.62 17.36 8.74
C GLN A 106 -11.78 16.06 9.54
N ILE A 107 -11.91 16.15 10.86
CA ILE A 107 -12.07 14.98 11.73
C ILE A 107 -13.51 14.95 12.24
N TYR A 108 -14.21 13.84 11.99
CA TYR A 108 -15.57 13.61 12.47
C TYR A 108 -15.54 12.54 13.56
N ASN A 109 -15.65 12.98 14.81
CA ASN A 109 -15.68 12.11 16.00
C ASN A 109 -17.10 11.71 16.37
N GLY A 110 -18.08 12.60 16.21
CA GLY A 110 -19.49 12.29 16.44
C GLY A 110 -20.07 11.33 15.41
N VAL A 111 -21.19 10.70 15.75
CA VAL A 111 -21.89 9.75 14.90
C VAL A 111 -22.65 10.48 13.79
N ILE A 112 -22.45 10.04 12.55
CA ILE A 112 -23.27 10.44 11.41
C ILE A 112 -24.37 9.38 11.18
N SER A 113 -25.62 9.79 11.14
CA SER A 113 -26.78 8.89 11.04
C SER A 113 -27.82 9.38 10.01
N GLY A 114 -28.86 8.59 9.76
CA GLY A 114 -30.02 8.99 8.95
C GLY A 114 -29.95 8.62 7.47
N SER A 115 -30.77 9.29 6.66
CA SER A 115 -31.09 8.95 5.27
C SER A 115 -30.11 9.45 4.21
N GLY A 116 -29.26 10.41 4.57
CA GLY A 116 -28.38 11.08 3.61
C GLY A 116 -27.25 10.21 3.07
N VAL A 117 -26.73 10.61 1.91
CA VAL A 117 -25.53 10.05 1.30
C VAL A 117 -24.32 10.84 1.77
N LEU A 118 -23.25 10.17 2.23
CA LEU A 118 -21.96 10.84 2.42
C LEU A 118 -21.26 10.92 1.08
N LEU A 119 -20.93 12.12 0.63
CA LEU A 119 -20.23 12.34 -0.63
C LEU A 119 -18.89 13.00 -0.36
N THR A 120 -17.82 12.24 -0.55
CA THR A 120 -16.46 12.79 -0.55
C THR A 120 -16.16 13.29 -1.95
N ARG A 121 -16.33 14.60 -2.15
CA ARG A 121 -16.27 15.19 -3.48
C ARG A 121 -15.53 16.49 -3.53
N HIS A 122 -14.52 16.46 -4.40
CA HIS A 122 -13.67 17.54 -4.88
C HIS A 122 -12.65 18.01 -3.84
N GLY A 123 -11.41 18.23 -4.28
CA GLY A 123 -10.29 18.65 -3.43
C GLY A 123 -9.35 17.53 -3.00
N SER A 124 -8.15 17.91 -2.58
CA SER A 124 -7.02 17.03 -2.27
C SER A 124 -6.90 16.67 -0.78
N GLY A 125 -7.78 17.18 0.06
CA GLY A 125 -7.62 17.04 1.50
C GLY A 125 -8.15 15.74 2.09
N THR A 126 -7.98 15.62 3.40
CA THR A 126 -8.29 14.42 4.17
C THR A 126 -9.54 14.60 5.02
N ILE A 127 -10.38 13.56 5.08
CA ILE A 127 -11.37 13.42 6.15
C ILE A 127 -11.00 12.22 7.02
N ILE A 128 -11.28 12.25 8.31
CA ILE A 128 -11.13 11.10 9.21
C ILE A 128 -12.48 10.83 9.86
N LEU A 129 -12.99 9.61 9.69
CA LEU A 129 -14.28 9.16 10.22
C LEU A 129 -14.01 8.24 11.41
N ASN A 130 -14.15 8.78 12.63
CA ASN A 130 -13.93 8.06 13.88
C ASN A 130 -15.23 7.54 14.50
N GLY A 131 -16.38 8.14 14.15
CA GLY A 131 -17.70 7.75 14.67
C GLY A 131 -18.19 6.40 14.11
N ALA A 132 -18.95 5.67 14.93
CA ALA A 132 -19.69 4.47 14.53
C ALA A 132 -20.93 4.86 13.72
N ASN A 133 -20.73 5.30 12.47
CA ASN A 133 -21.77 5.90 11.65
C ASN A 133 -22.84 4.87 11.25
N THR A 134 -24.08 5.34 11.11
CA THR A 134 -25.27 4.52 10.81
C THR A 134 -26.13 5.06 9.67
N TYR A 135 -25.66 6.08 8.95
CA TYR A 135 -26.37 6.57 7.77
C TYR A 135 -26.45 5.47 6.70
N TYR A 136 -27.60 5.39 6.01
CA TYR A 136 -27.92 4.28 5.11
C TYR A 136 -27.93 4.66 3.63
N GLY A 137 -27.70 5.93 3.28
CA GLY A 137 -27.55 6.37 1.89
C GLY A 137 -26.27 5.90 1.21
N GLY A 138 -25.31 5.36 1.98
CA GLY A 138 -24.00 4.92 1.50
C GLY A 138 -22.99 6.06 1.39
N THR A 139 -21.77 5.71 0.97
CA THR A 139 -20.66 6.66 0.80
C THR A 139 -20.15 6.67 -0.63
N ARG A 140 -20.10 7.84 -1.25
CA ARG A 140 -19.55 8.04 -2.59
C ARG A 140 -18.14 8.62 -2.51
N LEU A 141 -17.20 7.92 -3.15
CA LEU A 141 -15.78 8.21 -3.18
C LEU A 141 -15.40 8.82 -4.53
N SER A 142 -15.20 10.15 -4.58
CA SER A 142 -14.86 10.82 -5.86
C SER A 142 -13.54 11.59 -5.87
N SER A 143 -13.01 12.03 -4.71
CA SER A 143 -11.63 12.54 -4.61
C SER A 143 -11.14 12.55 -3.15
N GLY A 144 -9.88 12.98 -2.94
CA GLY A 144 -9.32 13.20 -1.61
C GLY A 144 -8.86 11.91 -0.93
N THR A 145 -8.62 11.97 0.38
CA THR A 145 -8.22 10.81 1.18
C THR A 145 -9.11 10.66 2.41
N ILE A 146 -9.44 9.42 2.79
CA ILE A 146 -10.29 9.12 3.94
C ILE A 146 -9.53 8.24 4.93
N GLY A 147 -9.44 8.71 6.17
CA GLY A 147 -8.99 7.93 7.31
C GLY A 147 -10.15 7.16 7.93
N VAL A 148 -9.98 5.85 8.01
CA VAL A 148 -10.88 4.94 8.72
C VAL A 148 -10.46 4.92 10.18
N GLY A 149 -11.26 5.52 11.06
CA GLY A 149 -10.94 5.64 12.49
C GLY A 149 -11.43 4.47 13.35
N ILE A 150 -12.36 3.67 12.83
CA ILE A 150 -13.05 2.60 13.54
C ILE A 150 -13.34 1.43 12.59
N ASP A 151 -13.52 0.24 13.15
CA ASP A 151 -13.95 -0.95 12.41
C ASP A 151 -15.46 -0.91 12.10
N SER A 152 -15.87 -1.52 10.99
CA SER A 152 -17.27 -1.86 10.77
C SER A 152 -17.71 -2.99 11.70
N VAL A 153 -18.98 -2.95 12.13
CA VAL A 153 -19.66 -4.07 12.78
C VAL A 153 -20.54 -4.77 11.75
N GLY A 154 -20.13 -5.98 11.36
CA GLY A 154 -20.76 -6.75 10.28
C GLY A 154 -20.02 -6.64 8.96
N VAL A 155 -20.48 -7.39 7.95
CA VAL A 155 -19.93 -7.42 6.59
C VAL A 155 -21.07 -7.41 5.56
N ASP A 156 -20.75 -6.92 4.36
CA ASP A 156 -21.69 -6.73 3.26
C ASP A 156 -22.95 -5.96 3.67
N TYR A 157 -24.12 -6.43 3.24
CA TYR A 157 -25.42 -5.85 3.60
C TYR A 157 -25.82 -6.09 5.07
N GLY A 158 -24.97 -6.77 5.85
CA GLY A 158 -25.13 -6.98 7.29
C GLY A 158 -24.37 -5.97 8.16
N VAL A 159 -23.73 -4.95 7.56
CA VAL A 159 -23.10 -3.88 8.35
C VAL A 159 -24.15 -3.10 9.13
N THR A 160 -23.96 -2.96 10.44
CA THR A 160 -24.88 -2.25 11.35
C THR A 160 -24.32 -0.91 11.84
N SER A 161 -23.01 -0.74 11.78
CA SER A 161 -22.32 0.54 11.98
C SER A 161 -20.90 0.45 11.43
N GLY A 162 -20.27 1.59 11.18
CA GLY A 162 -18.87 1.64 10.74
C GLY A 162 -18.46 3.02 10.28
N PRO A 163 -17.21 3.19 9.79
CA PRO A 163 -16.72 4.47 9.29
C PRO A 163 -17.59 5.01 8.14
N PHE A 164 -18.11 4.14 7.28
CA PHE A 164 -18.83 4.50 6.05
C PHE A 164 -20.36 4.37 6.14
N GLY A 165 -20.90 4.33 7.36
CA GLY A 165 -22.33 4.05 7.57
C GLY A 165 -22.65 2.58 7.33
N ILE A 166 -23.92 2.29 7.01
CA ILE A 166 -24.41 0.92 6.75
C ILE A 166 -24.68 0.64 5.27
N GLY A 167 -24.61 1.65 4.41
CA GLY A 167 -24.78 1.51 2.97
C GLY A 167 -23.51 1.07 2.26
N GLN A 168 -23.59 0.90 0.93
CA GLN A 168 -22.44 0.61 0.08
C GLN A 168 -21.46 1.77 -0.02
N ILE A 169 -20.23 1.46 -0.39
CA ILE A 169 -19.19 2.39 -0.82
C ILE A 169 -19.17 2.39 -2.35
N THR A 170 -19.39 3.55 -2.97
CA THR A 170 -19.34 3.69 -4.44
C THR A 170 -18.06 4.42 -4.83
N VAL A 171 -17.23 3.80 -5.66
CA VAL A 171 -16.00 4.41 -6.20
C VAL A 171 -16.29 5.07 -7.55
N GLU A 172 -16.13 6.39 -7.60
CA GLU A 172 -16.44 7.23 -8.77
C GLU A 172 -15.24 8.07 -9.26
N GLY A 173 -14.12 8.04 -8.54
CA GLY A 173 -12.93 8.83 -8.87
C GLY A 173 -11.64 8.27 -8.24
N ASN A 174 -10.60 9.09 -8.18
CA ASN A 174 -9.31 8.71 -7.59
C ASN A 174 -9.30 9.10 -6.12
N VAL A 175 -9.29 8.11 -5.22
CA VAL A 175 -9.47 8.32 -3.78
C VAL A 175 -8.46 7.52 -2.97
N GLY A 176 -7.94 8.15 -1.91
CA GLY A 176 -7.10 7.49 -0.91
C GLY A 176 -7.91 6.94 0.26
N LEU A 177 -7.58 5.77 0.78
CA LEU A 177 -8.04 5.24 2.06
C LEU A 177 -6.83 4.91 2.94
N PHE A 178 -6.93 5.11 4.26
CA PHE A 178 -5.95 4.61 5.22
C PHE A 178 -6.60 4.23 6.54
N ALA A 179 -6.00 3.29 7.26
CA ALA A 179 -6.41 2.95 8.61
C ALA A 179 -5.78 3.95 9.61
N SER A 180 -6.64 4.68 10.33
CA SER A 180 -6.25 5.72 11.29
C SER A 180 -6.21 5.16 12.71
N GLY A 181 -5.12 5.41 13.43
CA GLY A 181 -4.93 5.00 14.82
C GLY A 181 -4.58 3.53 15.07
N GLY A 182 -4.55 2.70 14.03
CA GLY A 182 -4.20 1.27 14.09
C GLY A 182 -4.76 0.51 12.89
N PRO A 183 -4.54 -0.80 12.78
CA PRO A 183 -5.20 -1.63 11.76
C PRO A 183 -6.72 -1.53 11.83
N ARG A 184 -7.40 -1.53 10.68
CA ARG A 184 -8.86 -1.39 10.60
C ARG A 184 -9.50 -2.33 9.60
N THR A 185 -10.77 -2.65 9.82
CA THR A 185 -11.61 -3.47 8.95
C THR A 185 -12.86 -2.70 8.50
N VAL A 186 -13.09 -2.64 7.19
CA VAL A 186 -14.29 -2.07 6.58
C VAL A 186 -15.13 -3.21 6.01
N GLY A 187 -16.35 -3.35 6.50
CA GLY A 187 -17.29 -4.41 6.10
C GLY A 187 -18.20 -4.05 4.94
N ASN A 188 -18.33 -2.76 4.59
CA ASN A 188 -19.28 -2.29 3.59
C ASN A 188 -18.95 -2.83 2.18
N PRO A 189 -19.97 -3.22 1.37
CA PRO A 189 -19.76 -3.55 -0.04
C PRO A 189 -19.14 -2.38 -0.80
N VAL A 190 -18.21 -2.66 -1.70
CA VAL A 190 -17.57 -1.68 -2.59
C VAL A 190 -18.06 -1.91 -4.01
N VAL A 191 -18.46 -0.85 -4.69
CA VAL A 191 -19.04 -0.93 -6.03
C VAL A 191 -18.43 0.13 -6.94
N TYR A 192 -18.04 -0.27 -8.14
CA TYR A 192 -17.67 0.65 -9.22
C TYR A 192 -18.89 0.89 -10.13
N THR A 193 -19.26 2.15 -10.32
CA THR A 193 -20.41 2.60 -11.14
C THR A 193 -20.00 3.49 -12.32
N ALA A 194 -18.70 3.80 -12.46
CA ALA A 194 -18.16 4.60 -13.55
C ALA A 194 -16.97 3.90 -14.19
N ILE A 195 -16.65 4.27 -15.44
CA ILE A 195 -15.42 3.83 -16.10
C ILE A 195 -14.23 4.52 -15.42
N GLY A 196 -13.37 3.72 -14.81
CA GLY A 196 -12.17 4.23 -14.13
C GLY A 196 -12.36 4.43 -12.63
N GLY A 197 -11.53 5.30 -12.05
CA GLY A 197 -11.40 5.45 -10.60
C GLY A 197 -10.29 4.56 -10.04
N THR A 198 -9.38 5.18 -9.28
CA THR A 198 -8.30 4.49 -8.58
C THR A 198 -8.58 4.52 -7.09
N LEU A 199 -8.72 3.34 -6.49
CA LEU A 199 -8.71 3.21 -5.03
C LEU A 199 -7.26 3.05 -4.57
N THR A 200 -6.77 4.01 -3.80
CA THR A 200 -5.39 4.03 -3.31
C THR A 200 -5.37 3.74 -1.81
N PHE A 201 -4.74 2.65 -1.39
CA PHE A 201 -4.45 2.38 0.01
C PHE A 201 -3.15 3.09 0.40
N THR A 202 -3.21 3.85 1.49
CA THR A 202 -2.12 4.67 2.01
C THR A 202 -1.95 4.42 3.52
N GLY A 203 -0.87 4.97 4.09
CA GLY A 203 -0.55 4.77 5.51
C GLY A 203 0.07 3.40 5.79
N THR A 204 0.67 3.27 6.97
CA THR A 204 1.42 2.06 7.38
C THR A 204 0.57 1.04 8.12
N ASN A 205 -0.60 1.45 8.64
CA ASN A 205 -1.54 0.53 9.27
C ASN A 205 -2.27 -0.28 8.19
N VAL A 206 -2.42 -1.59 8.43
CA VAL A 206 -3.17 -2.46 7.53
C VAL A 206 -4.64 -2.06 7.50
N LEU A 207 -5.17 -1.81 6.29
CA LEU A 207 -6.61 -1.66 6.07
C LEU A 207 -7.14 -2.93 5.39
N THR A 208 -8.08 -3.60 6.06
CA THR A 208 -8.79 -4.77 5.56
C THR A 208 -10.15 -4.35 5.02
N MET A 209 -10.44 -4.68 3.77
CA MET A 209 -11.74 -4.53 3.15
C MET A 209 -12.42 -5.91 3.11
N ALA A 210 -13.34 -6.12 4.04
CA ALA A 210 -14.02 -7.40 4.24
C ALA A 210 -15.33 -7.52 3.46
N GLY A 211 -15.93 -6.40 3.06
CA GLY A 211 -17.07 -6.40 2.15
C GLY A 211 -16.68 -6.80 0.72
N THR A 212 -17.67 -7.31 -0.01
CA THR A 212 -17.59 -7.64 -1.44
C THR A 212 -17.15 -6.44 -2.29
N PHE A 213 -16.49 -6.71 -3.41
CA PHE A 213 -16.14 -5.72 -4.43
C PHE A 213 -16.80 -6.10 -5.75
N ASP A 214 -17.64 -5.22 -6.28
CA ASP A 214 -18.15 -5.35 -7.64
C ASP A 214 -17.40 -4.40 -8.59
N LEU A 215 -16.63 -4.99 -9.51
CA LEU A 215 -15.83 -4.27 -10.50
C LEU A 215 -16.68 -3.65 -11.61
N GLY A 216 -17.92 -4.10 -11.78
CA GLY A 216 -18.77 -3.65 -12.87
C GLY A 216 -20.23 -3.69 -12.49
N SER A 217 -20.77 -2.55 -12.07
CA SER A 217 -22.21 -2.39 -11.85
C SER A 217 -22.75 -1.17 -12.61
N GLY A 218 -24.08 -1.11 -12.80
CA GLY A 218 -24.83 0.13 -13.01
C GLY A 218 -24.27 1.14 -14.01
N GLY A 219 -24.25 0.82 -15.31
CA GLY A 219 -24.00 1.80 -16.38
C GLY A 219 -22.64 1.69 -17.09
N ILE A 220 -21.78 0.78 -16.67
CA ILE A 220 -20.55 0.44 -17.39
C ILE A 220 -20.91 -0.38 -18.64
N VAL A 221 -20.40 0.01 -19.80
CA VAL A 221 -20.68 -0.63 -21.12
C VAL A 221 -19.43 -1.17 -21.82
N THR A 222 -18.25 -0.98 -21.23
CA THR A 222 -16.98 -1.43 -21.79
C THR A 222 -16.13 -2.05 -20.70
N ALA A 223 -15.56 -3.21 -20.99
CA ALA A 223 -14.64 -3.90 -20.11
C ALA A 223 -13.43 -2.98 -19.82
N THR A 224 -13.18 -2.71 -18.55
CA THR A 224 -12.02 -1.90 -18.14
C THR A 224 -11.58 -2.37 -16.77
N ASN A 225 -10.28 -2.59 -16.60
CA ASN A 225 -9.74 -2.98 -15.32
C ASN A 225 -9.86 -1.85 -14.30
N ARG A 226 -10.18 -2.18 -13.06
CA ARG A 226 -10.18 -1.22 -11.95
C ARG A 226 -8.78 -1.14 -11.35
N THR A 227 -8.33 0.08 -11.08
CA THR A 227 -7.00 0.27 -10.52
C THR A 227 -7.07 0.28 -9.01
N ILE A 228 -6.35 -0.65 -8.39
CA ILE A 228 -6.05 -0.63 -6.96
C ILE A 228 -4.58 -0.27 -6.81
N SER A 229 -4.32 0.88 -6.19
CA SER A 229 -2.97 1.33 -5.87
C SER A 229 -2.68 1.10 -4.40
N VAL A 230 -1.48 0.64 -4.06
CA VAL A 230 -1.03 0.55 -2.67
C VAL A 230 0.27 1.33 -2.56
N ALA A 231 0.26 2.38 -1.73
CA ALA A 231 1.42 3.25 -1.54
C ALA A 231 2.63 2.49 -1.00
N SER A 232 3.82 3.08 -1.14
CA SER A 232 5.04 2.54 -0.54
C SER A 232 4.84 2.30 0.96
N ASP A 233 5.35 1.17 1.45
CA ASP A 233 5.26 0.74 2.85
C ASP A 233 3.83 0.52 3.39
N ALA A 234 2.81 0.63 2.53
CA ALA A 234 1.43 0.30 2.86
C ALA A 234 1.10 -1.16 2.54
N GLN A 235 0.17 -1.72 3.31
CA GLN A 235 -0.44 -3.02 3.06
C GLN A 235 -1.95 -2.89 3.09
N ALA A 236 -2.61 -3.52 2.12
CA ALA A 236 -4.06 -3.61 2.07
C ALA A 236 -4.48 -5.07 1.91
N ILE A 237 -5.56 -5.45 2.58
CA ILE A 237 -6.16 -6.78 2.46
C ILE A 237 -7.56 -6.60 1.87
N ILE A 238 -7.88 -7.31 0.80
CA ILE A 238 -9.26 -7.51 0.35
C ILE A 238 -9.61 -8.97 0.64
N SER A 239 -10.39 -9.18 1.70
CA SER A 239 -10.86 -10.50 2.11
C SER A 239 -12.27 -10.79 1.60
N GLY A 240 -13.03 -9.75 1.23
CA GLY A 240 -14.30 -9.92 0.53
C GLY A 240 -14.10 -10.41 -0.90
N VAL A 241 -15.12 -11.07 -1.46
CA VAL A 241 -15.09 -11.57 -2.83
C VAL A 241 -15.09 -10.39 -3.81
N ILE A 242 -14.13 -10.37 -4.73
CA ILE A 242 -14.16 -9.50 -5.91
C ILE A 242 -14.89 -10.21 -7.05
N SER A 243 -15.88 -9.56 -7.64
CA SER A 243 -16.69 -10.05 -8.75
C SER A 243 -16.82 -9.00 -9.85
N ASP A 244 -17.29 -9.42 -11.02
CA ASP A 244 -17.73 -8.52 -12.09
C ASP A 244 -19.18 -8.86 -12.43
N SER A 245 -20.13 -8.18 -11.78
CA SER A 245 -21.55 -8.50 -11.98
C SER A 245 -22.06 -8.09 -13.37
N SER A 246 -21.36 -7.17 -14.06
CA SER A 246 -21.66 -6.77 -15.43
C SER A 246 -21.37 -7.87 -16.45
N GLY A 247 -20.50 -8.84 -16.13
CA GLY A 247 -20.07 -9.90 -17.03
C GLY A 247 -19.26 -9.39 -18.25
N LEU A 248 -18.82 -8.13 -18.23
CA LEU A 248 -18.06 -7.53 -19.33
C LEU A 248 -16.60 -8.02 -19.39
N GLY A 249 -16.11 -8.67 -18.35
CA GLY A 249 -14.71 -9.08 -18.24
C GLY A 249 -13.84 -8.00 -17.61
N CYS A 250 -14.38 -7.23 -16.66
CA CYS A 250 -13.60 -6.30 -15.86
C CYS A 250 -12.64 -7.08 -14.94
N GLY A 251 -11.37 -6.69 -14.93
CA GLY A 251 -10.35 -7.22 -14.03
C GLY A 251 -9.71 -6.14 -13.16
N LEU A 252 -8.48 -6.39 -12.72
CA LEU A 252 -7.75 -5.51 -11.81
C LEU A 252 -6.46 -4.99 -12.44
N THR A 253 -6.06 -3.79 -12.05
CA THR A 253 -4.70 -3.28 -12.25
C THR A 253 -4.12 -2.94 -10.88
N LYS A 254 -3.16 -3.73 -10.42
CA LYS A 254 -2.38 -3.45 -9.21
C LYS A 254 -1.26 -2.48 -9.55
N SER A 255 -1.25 -1.35 -8.85
CA SER A 255 -0.23 -0.31 -8.96
C SER A 255 0.28 0.12 -7.58
N GLY A 256 1.25 1.04 -7.54
CA GLY A 256 1.92 1.46 -6.32
C GLY A 256 2.86 0.38 -5.75
N ALA A 257 3.86 0.80 -4.97
CA ALA A 257 4.96 -0.07 -4.53
C ALA A 257 4.59 -1.02 -3.38
N GLY A 258 3.50 -0.80 -2.65
CA GLY A 258 3.09 -1.63 -1.52
C GLY A 258 2.43 -2.94 -1.92
N THR A 259 1.96 -3.69 -0.91
CA THR A 259 1.39 -5.03 -1.08
C THR A 259 -0.14 -5.02 -0.99
N LEU A 260 -0.79 -5.60 -1.99
CA LEU A 260 -2.21 -5.94 -1.94
C LEU A 260 -2.36 -7.45 -1.71
N TYR A 261 -3.07 -7.82 -0.65
CA TYR A 261 -3.45 -9.21 -0.37
C TYR A 261 -4.89 -9.47 -0.83
N LEU A 262 -5.08 -10.47 -1.68
CA LEU A 262 -6.39 -10.97 -2.09
C LEU A 262 -6.67 -12.30 -1.39
N ASP A 263 -7.44 -12.23 -0.31
CA ASP A 263 -7.72 -13.40 0.54
C ASP A 263 -9.11 -14.00 0.27
N GLY A 264 -9.98 -13.27 -0.45
CA GLY A 264 -11.27 -13.75 -0.92
C GLY A 264 -11.17 -14.73 -2.09
N ALA A 265 -12.25 -15.49 -2.31
CA ALA A 265 -12.42 -16.35 -3.49
C ALA A 265 -12.95 -15.52 -4.67
N ASN A 266 -12.06 -14.86 -5.41
CA ASN A 266 -12.46 -13.86 -6.41
C ASN A 266 -12.95 -14.53 -7.71
N THR A 267 -14.10 -14.08 -8.20
CA THR A 267 -14.86 -14.74 -9.28
C THR A 267 -14.78 -14.00 -10.62
N TYR A 268 -14.22 -12.79 -10.65
CA TYR A 268 -14.04 -12.05 -11.89
C TYR A 268 -13.09 -12.78 -12.85
N THR A 269 -13.43 -12.79 -14.13
CA THR A 269 -12.67 -13.48 -15.19
C THR A 269 -11.76 -12.55 -16.00
N GLY A 270 -11.96 -11.23 -15.87
CA GLY A 270 -11.10 -10.22 -16.46
C GLY A 270 -9.66 -10.34 -15.97
N GLU A 271 -8.71 -9.88 -16.79
CA GLU A 271 -7.29 -9.99 -16.51
C GLU A 271 -6.86 -9.15 -15.29
N THR A 272 -5.99 -9.70 -14.45
CA THR A 272 -5.30 -8.97 -13.39
C THR A 272 -3.89 -8.57 -13.85
N ILE A 273 -3.61 -7.28 -13.93
CA ILE A 273 -2.30 -6.76 -14.34
C ILE A 273 -1.57 -6.22 -13.10
N ILE A 274 -0.33 -6.67 -12.87
CA ILE A 274 0.53 -6.20 -11.77
C ILE A 274 1.64 -5.30 -12.35
N ASN A 275 1.38 -4.00 -12.33
CA ASN A 275 2.31 -2.98 -12.83
C ASN A 275 3.42 -2.64 -11.81
N ALA A 276 3.12 -2.68 -10.51
CA ALA A 276 4.08 -2.35 -9.46
C ALA A 276 3.70 -2.97 -8.10
N GLY A 277 4.69 -3.05 -7.21
CA GLY A 277 4.54 -3.61 -5.87
C GLY A 277 4.22 -5.10 -5.91
N VAL A 278 3.55 -5.59 -4.87
CA VAL A 278 3.23 -7.02 -4.74
C VAL A 278 1.72 -7.24 -4.74
N LEU A 279 1.26 -8.22 -5.52
CA LEU A 279 -0.05 -8.85 -5.31
C LEU A 279 0.20 -10.21 -4.65
N ALA A 280 -0.39 -10.46 -3.49
CA ALA A 280 -0.28 -11.71 -2.75
C ALA A 280 -1.66 -12.11 -2.20
N GLY A 281 -1.70 -13.08 -1.28
CA GLY A 281 -2.92 -13.50 -0.61
C GLY A 281 -3.05 -15.01 -0.50
N THR A 282 -4.07 -15.44 0.22
CA THR A 282 -4.45 -16.86 0.37
C THR A 282 -5.71 -17.25 -0.40
N GLY A 283 -6.28 -16.31 -1.16
CA GLY A 283 -7.53 -16.48 -1.88
C GLY A 283 -7.37 -17.17 -3.24
N SER A 284 -8.30 -16.88 -4.13
CA SER A 284 -8.25 -17.29 -5.53
C SER A 284 -8.55 -16.14 -6.49
N ILE A 285 -8.03 -16.21 -7.70
CA ILE A 285 -8.32 -15.30 -8.82
C ILE A 285 -8.81 -16.17 -9.98
N ALA A 286 -10.07 -16.01 -10.42
CA ALA A 286 -10.60 -16.82 -11.53
C ALA A 286 -9.96 -16.46 -12.89
N GLY A 287 -9.73 -15.17 -13.16
CA GLY A 287 -9.09 -14.67 -14.38
C GLY A 287 -7.59 -14.98 -14.50
N SER A 288 -6.99 -14.54 -15.61
CA SER A 288 -5.54 -14.60 -15.83
C SER A 288 -4.80 -13.48 -15.09
N VAL A 289 -3.52 -13.69 -14.79
CA VAL A 289 -2.63 -12.71 -14.15
C VAL A 289 -1.43 -12.42 -15.05
N VAL A 290 -1.13 -11.15 -15.27
CA VAL A 290 0.06 -10.68 -15.99
C VAL A 290 0.92 -9.81 -15.08
N VAL A 291 2.20 -10.14 -14.95
CA VAL A 291 3.15 -9.41 -14.10
C VAL A 291 4.10 -8.62 -14.98
N THR A 292 3.89 -7.31 -15.09
CA THR A 292 4.62 -6.43 -16.02
C THR A 292 5.79 -5.70 -15.37
N GLY A 293 5.70 -5.37 -14.07
CA GLY A 293 6.78 -4.68 -13.35
C GLY A 293 6.82 -4.86 -11.83
N GLY A 294 5.77 -5.43 -11.22
CA GLY A 294 5.75 -5.80 -9.81
C GLY A 294 6.10 -7.27 -9.59
N GLY A 295 5.52 -7.86 -8.55
CA GLY A 295 5.60 -9.30 -8.34
C GLY A 295 4.31 -9.95 -7.85
N LEU A 296 4.15 -11.21 -8.23
CA LEU A 296 3.11 -12.09 -7.73
C LEU A 296 3.67 -12.89 -6.54
N GLY A 297 2.98 -12.86 -5.41
CA GLY A 297 3.32 -13.62 -4.22
C GLY A 297 2.15 -14.45 -3.73
N SER A 298 2.27 -14.95 -2.51
CA SER A 298 1.20 -15.69 -1.83
C SER A 298 1.32 -15.56 -0.30
N GLY A 299 0.32 -16.09 0.40
CA GLY A 299 0.21 -16.08 1.84
C GLY A 299 -0.35 -14.77 2.37
N SER A 300 -0.60 -14.74 3.68
CA SER A 300 -1.06 -13.55 4.39
C SER A 300 0.14 -12.69 4.82
N PRO A 301 -0.05 -11.46 5.35
CA PRO A 301 1.06 -10.66 5.87
C PRO A 301 1.97 -11.42 6.85
N SER A 302 1.41 -12.32 7.66
CA SER A 302 2.13 -12.99 8.75
C SER A 302 2.43 -14.47 8.51
N ALA A 303 1.96 -15.07 7.41
CA ALA A 303 2.11 -16.50 7.20
C ALA A 303 2.32 -16.87 5.74
N ILE A 304 3.13 -17.92 5.53
CA ILE A 304 3.26 -18.61 4.25
C ILE A 304 1.90 -19.20 3.85
N GLY A 305 1.57 -19.12 2.57
CA GLY A 305 0.30 -19.67 2.08
C GLY A 305 0.28 -20.02 0.60
N THR A 306 -0.93 -20.25 0.08
CA THR A 306 -1.16 -20.56 -1.34
C THR A 306 -2.18 -19.61 -1.94
N LEU A 307 -1.87 -19.05 -3.11
CA LEU A 307 -2.76 -18.23 -3.93
C LEU A 307 -3.10 -19.06 -5.15
N SER A 308 -4.39 -19.19 -5.46
CA SER A 308 -4.84 -19.95 -6.61
C SER A 308 -5.19 -19.03 -7.77
N VAL A 309 -4.69 -19.33 -8.97
CA VAL A 309 -5.02 -18.63 -10.21
C VAL A 309 -5.68 -19.60 -11.17
N GLY A 310 -6.95 -19.34 -11.47
CA GLY A 310 -7.80 -20.12 -12.39
C GLY A 310 -7.41 -19.95 -13.87
N GLY A 311 -6.87 -18.78 -14.22
CA GLY A 311 -6.39 -18.48 -15.56
C GLY A 311 -4.92 -18.80 -15.79
N ASN A 312 -4.34 -18.12 -16.78
CA ASN A 312 -2.91 -18.16 -17.06
C ASN A 312 -2.16 -17.23 -16.09
N VAL A 313 -0.87 -17.50 -15.87
CA VAL A 313 0.06 -16.55 -15.24
C VAL A 313 1.20 -16.28 -16.20
N THR A 314 1.45 -15.00 -16.50
CA THR A 314 2.53 -14.57 -17.41
C THR A 314 3.42 -13.52 -16.75
N PHE A 315 4.70 -13.84 -16.60
CA PHE A 315 5.74 -12.88 -16.20
C PHE A 315 6.28 -12.17 -17.44
N SER A 316 5.97 -10.88 -17.61
CA SER A 316 6.32 -10.07 -18.78
C SER A 316 7.13 -8.82 -18.39
N GLY A 317 8.10 -9.00 -17.49
CA GLY A 317 8.97 -7.94 -16.98
C GLY A 317 8.98 -7.84 -15.45
N GLY A 318 7.91 -8.33 -14.81
CA GLY A 318 7.85 -8.53 -13.36
C GLY A 318 8.28 -9.95 -12.95
N GLY A 319 8.16 -10.25 -11.66
CA GLY A 319 8.55 -11.56 -11.12
C GLY A 319 7.68 -12.01 -9.96
N ALA A 320 8.29 -12.65 -8.95
CA ALA A 320 7.56 -13.17 -7.80
C ALA A 320 8.21 -12.79 -6.47
N PHE A 321 7.42 -12.65 -5.42
CA PHE A 321 7.89 -12.48 -4.05
C PHE A 321 7.48 -13.71 -3.24
N ILE A 322 8.47 -14.41 -2.71
CA ILE A 322 8.29 -15.71 -2.09
C ILE A 322 8.92 -15.70 -0.70
N ARG A 323 8.16 -16.12 0.29
CA ARG A 323 8.70 -16.44 1.60
C ARG A 323 8.94 -17.94 1.70
N VAL A 324 10.07 -18.31 2.28
CA VAL A 324 10.46 -19.70 2.53
C VAL A 324 10.71 -19.89 4.02
N ASN A 325 10.55 -21.13 4.48
CA ASN A 325 10.93 -21.56 5.81
C ASN A 325 11.53 -22.96 5.69
N ARG A 326 12.78 -23.08 6.10
CA ARG A 326 13.49 -24.36 6.08
C ARG A 326 12.82 -25.44 6.91
N LEU A 327 12.20 -25.06 8.03
CA LEU A 327 11.46 -26.01 8.86
C LEU A 327 10.30 -26.57 8.03
N GLY A 328 10.40 -27.85 7.67
CA GLY A 328 9.43 -28.52 6.80
C GLY A 328 9.47 -28.08 5.32
N LEU A 329 10.51 -27.36 4.90
CA LEU A 329 10.68 -26.84 3.52
C LEU A 329 9.43 -26.12 2.99
N GLN A 330 8.79 -25.34 3.86
CA GLN A 330 7.58 -24.59 3.52
C GLN A 330 7.94 -23.37 2.67
N CYS A 331 7.05 -23.01 1.75
CA CYS A 331 7.19 -21.81 0.94
C CYS A 331 5.83 -21.29 0.50
N ASP A 332 5.78 -20.00 0.20
CA ASP A 332 4.67 -19.40 -0.53
C ASP A 332 4.50 -20.11 -1.87
N LYS A 333 3.24 -20.42 -2.21
CA LYS A 333 2.89 -21.17 -3.41
C LYS A 333 1.89 -20.41 -4.27
N VAL A 334 2.12 -20.42 -5.58
CA VAL A 334 1.10 -19.98 -6.54
C VAL A 334 0.63 -21.21 -7.30
N SER A 335 -0.60 -21.64 -7.05
CA SER A 335 -1.23 -22.73 -7.79
C SER A 335 -1.87 -22.16 -9.04
N VAL A 336 -1.44 -22.61 -10.22
CA VAL A 336 -1.94 -22.13 -11.51
C VAL A 336 -2.62 -23.29 -12.21
N THR A 337 -3.84 -23.11 -12.71
CA THR A 337 -4.52 -24.13 -13.52
C THR A 337 -4.22 -23.97 -15.00
N GLY A 338 -4.13 -22.73 -15.49
CA GLY A 338 -3.77 -22.42 -16.88
C GLY A 338 -2.29 -22.60 -17.21
N THR A 339 -1.85 -21.92 -18.26
CA THR A 339 -0.44 -21.86 -18.67
C THR A 339 0.34 -20.94 -17.73
N LEU A 340 1.56 -21.34 -17.40
CA LEU A 340 2.51 -20.56 -16.61
C LEU A 340 3.75 -20.28 -17.45
N SER A 341 4.04 -19.00 -17.70
CA SER A 341 5.14 -18.59 -18.59
C SER A 341 5.87 -17.33 -18.12
N ALA A 342 7.12 -17.18 -18.55
CA ALA A 342 7.89 -15.96 -18.52
C ALA A 342 8.27 -15.57 -19.95
N THR A 343 7.82 -14.40 -20.40
CA THR A 343 8.00 -13.89 -21.77
C THR A 343 9.03 -12.76 -21.83
N ALA A 344 9.50 -12.28 -20.68
CA ALA A 344 10.59 -11.33 -20.54
C ALA A 344 11.37 -11.59 -19.24
N PRO A 345 12.60 -11.07 -19.10
CA PRO A 345 13.36 -11.18 -17.87
C PRO A 345 12.60 -10.60 -16.66
N GLY A 346 12.79 -11.22 -15.50
CA GLY A 346 12.15 -10.83 -14.25
C GLY A 346 12.92 -11.37 -13.05
N THR A 347 12.41 -11.17 -11.83
CA THR A 347 13.11 -11.59 -10.60
C THR A 347 12.19 -12.31 -9.62
N ILE A 348 12.58 -13.51 -9.19
CA ILE A 348 12.05 -14.19 -8.01
C ILE A 348 12.85 -13.69 -6.80
N THR A 349 12.19 -12.96 -5.91
CA THR A 349 12.78 -12.45 -4.67
C THR A 349 12.36 -13.34 -3.51
N VAL A 350 13.35 -13.89 -2.80
CA VAL A 350 13.16 -14.84 -1.70
C VAL A 350 13.46 -14.20 -0.35
N THR A 351 12.57 -14.41 0.62
CA THR A 351 12.79 -14.06 2.03
C THR A 351 12.70 -15.31 2.89
N ASN A 352 13.68 -15.55 3.75
CA ASN A 352 13.63 -16.65 4.73
C ASN A 352 12.95 -16.18 6.02
N LEU A 353 11.94 -16.89 6.49
CA LEU A 353 11.22 -16.62 7.75
C LEU A 353 11.65 -17.54 8.89
N GLY A 354 12.51 -18.52 8.61
CA GLY A 354 12.88 -19.58 9.53
C GLY A 354 14.38 -19.69 9.77
N PRO A 355 14.84 -20.87 10.23
CA PRO A 355 16.27 -21.16 10.41
C PRO A 355 17.06 -20.98 9.11
N ASP A 356 18.38 -20.81 9.25
CA ASP A 356 19.28 -20.61 8.11
C ASP A 356 19.14 -21.70 7.04
N LEU A 357 19.03 -21.24 5.81
CA LEU A 357 18.98 -22.07 4.61
C LEU A 357 20.32 -22.78 4.37
N GLN A 358 20.28 -24.00 3.86
CA GLN A 358 21.46 -24.80 3.53
C GLN A 358 21.45 -25.25 2.06
N PRO A 359 22.65 -25.48 1.46
CA PRO A 359 22.74 -26.05 0.12
C PRO A 359 21.90 -27.32 -0.02
N GLY A 360 21.13 -27.40 -1.10
CA GLY A 360 20.20 -28.49 -1.39
C GLY A 360 18.78 -28.30 -0.84
N ASP A 361 18.51 -27.30 0.01
CA ASP A 361 17.14 -26.97 0.40
C ASP A 361 16.34 -26.55 -0.83
N LYS A 362 15.23 -27.26 -1.10
CA LYS A 362 14.40 -27.10 -2.31
C LYS A 362 12.99 -26.65 -1.96
N PHE A 363 12.51 -25.62 -2.65
CA PHE A 363 11.18 -25.03 -2.45
C PHE A 363 10.39 -25.02 -3.76
N VAL A 364 9.24 -25.68 -3.79
CA VAL A 364 8.36 -25.77 -4.96
C VAL A 364 7.36 -24.62 -4.94
N LEU A 365 7.60 -23.61 -5.78
CA LEU A 365 6.82 -22.37 -5.82
C LEU A 365 5.54 -22.50 -6.63
N PHE A 366 5.59 -23.32 -7.69
CA PHE A 366 4.49 -23.55 -8.62
C PHE A 366 4.16 -25.05 -8.66
N PRO A 367 3.36 -25.56 -7.71
CA PRO A 367 3.10 -27.00 -7.61
C PRO A 367 2.46 -27.57 -8.87
N GLY A 368 3.05 -28.63 -9.42
CA GLY A 368 2.52 -29.35 -10.59
C GLY A 368 2.62 -28.57 -11.91
N LYS A 369 3.38 -27.47 -11.97
CA LYS A 369 3.58 -26.66 -13.16
C LYS A 369 5.06 -26.39 -13.40
N THR A 370 5.46 -26.42 -14.66
CA THR A 370 6.71 -25.80 -15.12
C THR A 370 6.42 -24.37 -15.59
N VAL A 371 7.43 -23.51 -15.51
CA VAL A 371 7.35 -22.13 -16.03
C VAL A 371 8.00 -22.12 -17.40
N ILE A 372 7.22 -22.00 -18.48
CA ILE A 372 7.76 -21.90 -19.85
C ILE A 372 8.59 -20.62 -19.95
N GLY A 373 9.87 -20.70 -20.33
CA GLY A 373 10.78 -19.54 -20.34
C GLY A 373 11.27 -19.10 -18.96
N GLY A 374 11.01 -19.90 -17.91
CA GLY A 374 11.38 -19.60 -16.53
C GLY A 374 12.87 -19.41 -16.28
N SER A 375 13.76 -19.83 -17.19
CA SER A 375 15.20 -19.54 -17.14
C SER A 375 15.50 -18.03 -17.23
N ALA A 376 14.59 -17.23 -17.79
CA ALA A 376 14.69 -15.77 -17.83
C ALA A 376 14.43 -15.09 -16.47
N LEU A 377 13.88 -15.81 -15.49
CA LEU A 377 13.63 -15.29 -14.15
C LEU A 377 14.86 -15.49 -13.26
N THR A 378 15.48 -14.40 -12.83
CA THR A 378 16.60 -14.46 -11.88
C THR A 378 16.10 -14.76 -10.47
N VAL A 379 16.73 -15.67 -9.74
CA VAL A 379 16.36 -15.96 -8.34
C VAL A 379 17.38 -15.32 -7.41
N THR A 380 16.92 -14.54 -6.45
CA THR A 380 17.76 -13.80 -5.50
C THR A 380 17.10 -13.68 -4.12
N GLY A 381 17.85 -13.20 -3.13
CA GLY A 381 17.36 -12.94 -1.78
C GLY A 381 17.78 -14.00 -0.76
N ALA A 382 17.38 -13.78 0.49
CA ALA A 382 17.73 -14.58 1.66
C ALA A 382 19.23 -14.78 1.93
N GLY A 383 20.11 -14.01 1.28
CA GLY A 383 21.57 -14.16 1.42
C GLY A 383 22.12 -15.43 0.78
N MET A 384 21.39 -16.04 -0.17
CA MET A 384 21.77 -17.31 -0.80
C MET A 384 22.05 -17.16 -2.30
N LEU A 385 22.90 -18.03 -2.82
CA LEU A 385 22.98 -18.36 -4.24
C LEU A 385 21.92 -19.42 -4.54
N TRP A 386 21.22 -19.28 -5.66
CA TRP A 386 20.10 -20.12 -6.03
C TRP A 386 20.33 -20.82 -7.36
N THR A 387 19.89 -22.07 -7.43
CA THR A 387 19.65 -22.79 -8.69
C THR A 387 18.20 -22.58 -9.08
N ASN A 388 17.97 -21.98 -10.25
CA ASN A 388 16.64 -21.86 -10.84
C ASN A 388 16.24 -23.19 -11.49
N LYS A 389 15.15 -23.81 -11.02
CA LYS A 389 14.56 -25.04 -11.58
C LYS A 389 13.11 -24.82 -12.08
N LEU A 390 12.74 -23.58 -12.36
CA LEU A 390 11.36 -23.20 -12.71
C LEU A 390 10.88 -23.87 -13.99
N GLU A 391 11.71 -23.96 -15.02
CA GLU A 391 11.40 -24.67 -16.27
C GLU A 391 11.32 -26.19 -16.11
N LEU A 392 11.99 -26.74 -15.10
CA LEU A 392 12.06 -28.18 -14.85
C LEU A 392 10.85 -28.67 -14.06
N ASP A 393 10.55 -28.01 -12.94
CA ASP A 393 9.52 -28.48 -11.99
C ASP A 393 8.88 -27.35 -11.15
N GLY A 394 9.07 -26.08 -11.54
CA GLY A 394 8.47 -24.95 -10.83
C GLY A 394 9.10 -24.65 -9.47
N SER A 395 10.32 -25.17 -9.21
CA SER A 395 11.02 -24.99 -7.93
C SER A 395 12.28 -24.12 -8.02
N ILE A 396 12.79 -23.76 -6.86
CA ILE A 396 14.12 -23.18 -6.65
C ILE A 396 14.87 -24.01 -5.62
N GLU A 397 16.20 -24.03 -5.71
CA GLU A 397 17.04 -24.78 -4.78
C GLU A 397 18.25 -23.97 -4.36
N VAL A 398 18.60 -24.02 -3.07
CA VAL A 398 19.75 -23.32 -2.54
C VAL A 398 21.03 -23.96 -3.09
N LEU A 399 21.85 -23.19 -3.79
CA LEU A 399 23.15 -23.61 -4.28
C LEU A 399 24.23 -23.45 -3.21
N GLY A 400 24.18 -22.34 -2.47
CA GLY A 400 25.23 -21.94 -1.54
C GLY A 400 24.87 -20.68 -0.79
N VAL A 401 25.69 -20.29 0.18
CA VAL A 401 25.59 -18.99 0.84
C VAL A 401 26.17 -17.93 -0.10
N ALA A 402 25.45 -16.83 -0.32
CA ALA A 402 26.00 -15.71 -1.08
C ALA A 402 27.11 -15.04 -0.27
N PRO A 403 28.23 -14.62 -0.90
CA PRO A 403 29.22 -13.81 -0.20
C PRO A 403 28.55 -12.55 0.37
N PRO A 404 28.92 -12.12 1.60
CA PRO A 404 28.38 -10.89 2.16
C PRO A 404 28.65 -9.71 1.22
N PRO A 405 27.70 -8.78 1.05
CA PRO A 405 27.90 -7.63 0.17
C PRO A 405 29.07 -6.78 0.64
N VAL A 406 30.00 -6.49 -0.28
CA VAL A 406 31.18 -5.66 -0.01
C VAL A 406 30.74 -4.21 0.16
N ASN A 407 30.97 -3.62 1.34
CA ASN A 407 30.74 -2.21 1.59
C ASN A 407 31.68 -1.38 0.70
N ARG A 408 31.10 -0.45 -0.07
CA ARG A 408 31.83 0.36 -1.07
C ARG A 408 32.21 1.75 -0.56
N ASN A 409 31.78 2.12 0.64
CA ASN A 409 32.17 3.39 1.21
C ASN A 409 33.66 3.37 1.54
N PRO A 410 34.44 4.42 1.20
CA PRO A 410 35.83 4.52 1.61
C PRO A 410 36.02 4.27 3.11
N THR A 411 37.12 3.63 3.46
CA THR A 411 37.48 3.32 4.83
C THR A 411 38.96 3.57 5.08
N ASN A 412 39.36 3.58 6.35
CA ASN A 412 40.74 3.75 6.76
C ASN A 412 41.40 2.38 7.03
N ILE A 413 42.69 2.28 6.71
CA ILE A 413 43.54 1.19 7.17
C ILE A 413 43.91 1.48 8.63
N SER A 414 43.58 0.56 9.53
CA SER A 414 44.06 0.55 10.90
C SER A 414 45.45 -0.09 10.94
N VAL A 415 46.36 0.52 11.71
CA VAL A 415 47.77 0.13 11.75
C VAL A 415 48.18 -0.17 13.18
N SER A 416 48.88 -1.29 13.39
CA SER A 416 49.57 -1.57 14.65
C SER A 416 50.91 -2.25 14.38
N VAL A 417 51.85 -2.12 15.32
CA VAL A 417 53.17 -2.76 15.24
C VAL A 417 53.41 -3.53 16.53
N SER A 418 53.78 -4.81 16.41
CA SER A 418 54.13 -5.66 17.54
C SER A 418 55.23 -6.64 17.13
N ALA A 419 56.22 -6.83 18.00
CA ALA A 419 57.34 -7.77 17.81
C ALA A 419 58.00 -7.69 16.41
N GLY A 420 58.22 -6.48 15.89
CA GLY A 420 58.83 -6.26 14.57
C GLY A 420 57.94 -6.58 13.37
N THR A 421 56.63 -6.77 13.58
CA THR A 421 55.64 -7.02 12.53
C THR A 421 54.63 -5.86 12.46
N LEU A 422 54.39 -5.37 11.25
CA LEU A 422 53.35 -4.40 10.90
C LEU A 422 52.04 -5.14 10.61
N TYR A 423 51.00 -4.85 11.37
CA TYR A 423 49.65 -5.35 11.14
C TYR A 423 48.79 -4.24 10.55
N LEU A 424 48.22 -4.52 9.38
CA LEU A 424 47.24 -3.68 8.71
C LEU A 424 45.89 -4.37 8.77
N SER A 425 44.83 -3.66 9.14
CA SER A 425 43.47 -4.18 9.13
C SER A 425 42.45 -3.13 8.69
N TRP A 426 41.28 -3.58 8.27
CA TRP A 426 40.15 -2.74 7.88
C TRP A 426 38.82 -3.44 8.26
N PRO A 427 37.67 -2.74 8.21
CA PRO A 427 36.40 -3.33 8.60
C PRO A 427 36.09 -4.61 7.78
N ALA A 428 35.58 -5.65 8.45
CA ALA A 428 35.28 -6.93 7.80
C ALA A 428 34.25 -6.81 6.66
N SER A 429 33.39 -5.79 6.69
CA SER A 429 32.46 -5.44 5.61
C SER A 429 33.14 -5.05 4.29
N HIS A 430 34.46 -4.82 4.31
CA HIS A 430 35.28 -4.45 3.15
C HIS A 430 36.19 -5.61 2.71
N THR A 431 35.93 -6.84 3.17
CA THR A 431 36.52 -8.05 2.55
C THR A 431 36.09 -8.10 1.08
N GLY A 432 37.04 -8.22 0.15
CA GLY A 432 36.84 -8.00 -1.29
C GLY A 432 37.54 -6.75 -1.83
N TRP A 433 38.02 -5.86 -0.95
CA TRP A 433 38.90 -4.75 -1.33
C TRP A 433 40.35 -5.23 -1.50
N ARG A 434 41.08 -4.58 -2.41
CA ARG A 434 42.48 -4.91 -2.68
C ARG A 434 43.42 -3.99 -1.91
N LEU A 435 44.37 -4.57 -1.20
CA LEU A 435 45.50 -3.84 -0.61
C LEU A 435 46.61 -3.73 -1.65
N GLN A 436 47.10 -2.52 -1.87
CA GLN A 436 48.27 -2.27 -2.71
C GLN A 436 49.42 -1.73 -1.88
N VAL A 437 50.64 -2.09 -2.28
CA VAL A 437 51.90 -1.67 -1.68
C VAL A 437 52.82 -1.08 -2.74
N GLN A 438 53.61 -0.09 -2.35
CA GLN A 438 54.79 0.34 -3.09
C GLN A 438 55.95 0.53 -2.13
N THR A 439 57.17 0.27 -2.60
CA THR A 439 58.41 0.48 -1.84
C THR A 439 59.33 1.38 -2.64
N ASN A 440 59.66 2.54 -2.10
CA ASN A 440 60.43 3.57 -2.81
C ASN A 440 61.58 4.09 -1.94
N ALA A 441 62.62 4.64 -2.56
CA ALA A 441 63.65 5.38 -1.83
C ALA A 441 63.05 6.66 -1.19
N LEU A 442 63.65 7.12 -0.09
CA LEU A 442 63.11 8.24 0.70
C LEU A 442 62.94 9.54 -0.12
N ASN A 443 63.83 9.77 -1.08
CA ASN A 443 63.78 10.94 -1.98
C ASN A 443 62.74 10.83 -3.11
N VAL A 444 62.14 9.65 -3.31
CA VAL A 444 61.09 9.42 -4.32
C VAL A 444 59.69 9.58 -3.71
N GLY A 445 59.47 9.07 -2.49
CA GLY A 445 58.17 9.15 -1.81
C GLY A 445 57.08 8.31 -2.49
N ILE A 446 55.84 8.81 -2.53
CA ILE A 446 54.69 8.13 -3.18
C ILE A 446 54.81 8.30 -4.71
N SER A 447 54.71 7.20 -5.47
CA SER A 447 54.71 7.21 -6.93
C SER A 447 53.57 6.36 -7.53
N THR A 448 53.68 5.96 -8.80
CA THR A 448 52.68 5.19 -9.55
C THR A 448 52.94 3.68 -9.58
N ASN A 449 54.06 3.20 -9.02
CA ASN A 449 54.50 1.79 -9.04
C ASN A 449 53.79 0.87 -8.02
N TRP A 450 52.47 1.01 -7.88
CA TRP A 450 51.68 0.21 -6.96
C TRP A 450 51.59 -1.25 -7.40
N VAL A 451 51.80 -2.17 -6.46
CA VAL A 451 51.68 -3.62 -6.65
C VAL A 451 50.62 -4.16 -5.72
N ASP A 452 49.84 -5.12 -6.21
CA ASP A 452 48.82 -5.79 -5.43
C ASP A 452 49.44 -6.70 -4.36
N VAL A 453 48.95 -6.62 -3.14
CA VAL A 453 49.30 -7.58 -2.08
C VAL A 453 48.49 -8.86 -2.33
N PRO A 454 49.15 -10.00 -2.63
CA PRO A 454 48.44 -11.24 -2.97
C PRO A 454 47.48 -11.69 -1.86
N GLY A 455 46.28 -12.12 -2.26
CA GLY A 455 45.26 -12.62 -1.32
C GLY A 455 44.52 -11.56 -0.51
N SER A 456 44.87 -10.27 -0.64
CA SER A 456 44.25 -9.19 0.14
C SER A 456 42.73 -9.06 -0.06
N GLU A 457 42.20 -9.42 -1.24
CA GLU A 457 40.76 -9.42 -1.52
C GLU A 457 39.98 -10.47 -0.72
N SER A 458 40.64 -11.47 -0.15
CA SER A 458 40.01 -12.57 0.61
C SER A 458 40.06 -12.39 2.13
N THR A 459 40.65 -11.29 2.62
CA THR A 459 40.86 -11.02 4.04
C THR A 459 40.52 -9.55 4.37
N ASN A 460 40.48 -9.23 5.66
CA ASN A 460 40.41 -7.86 6.16
C ASN A 460 41.62 -7.47 7.03
N GLN A 461 42.65 -8.30 7.04
CA GLN A 461 43.89 -8.09 7.79
C GLN A 461 45.08 -8.74 7.08
N VAL A 462 46.23 -8.07 7.14
CA VAL A 462 47.51 -8.53 6.58
C VAL A 462 48.64 -8.16 7.54
N ALA A 463 49.63 -9.03 7.66
CA ALA A 463 50.82 -8.82 8.48
C ALA A 463 52.09 -8.80 7.61
N PHE A 464 52.98 -7.84 7.87
CA PHE A 464 54.25 -7.68 7.17
C PHE A 464 55.40 -7.66 8.18
N PRO A 465 56.44 -8.49 8.02
CA PRO A 465 57.69 -8.31 8.77
C PRO A 465 58.30 -6.96 8.42
N ILE A 466 58.68 -6.18 9.45
CA ILE A 466 59.39 -4.93 9.23
C ILE A 466 60.83 -5.25 8.87
N ASN A 467 61.22 -4.95 7.63
CA ASN A 467 62.60 -5.04 7.19
C ASN A 467 63.24 -3.64 7.19
N PRO A 468 64.21 -3.35 8.08
CA PRO A 468 64.86 -2.04 8.14
C PRO A 468 65.74 -1.73 6.92
N THR A 469 66.03 -2.71 6.05
CA THR A 469 66.75 -2.47 4.79
C THR A 469 65.84 -1.96 3.67
N ASN A 470 64.51 -2.03 3.84
CA ASN A 470 63.57 -1.51 2.85
C ASN A 470 63.55 0.03 2.89
N GLY A 471 63.29 0.65 1.73
CA GLY A 471 62.97 2.07 1.66
C GLY A 471 61.63 2.43 2.31
N THR A 472 61.07 3.59 1.98
CA THR A 472 59.73 3.97 2.45
C THR A 472 58.67 3.10 1.79
N VAL A 473 57.87 2.42 2.61
CA VAL A 473 56.77 1.55 2.15
C VAL A 473 55.44 2.29 2.34
N PHE A 474 54.62 2.33 1.30
CA PHE A 474 53.29 2.93 1.35
C PHE A 474 52.24 1.87 1.05
N PHE A 475 51.09 1.99 1.73
CA PHE A 475 49.94 1.12 1.54
C PHE A 475 48.72 1.95 1.15
N ARG A 476 47.85 1.38 0.31
CA ARG A 476 46.52 1.92 0.05
C ARG A 476 45.52 0.79 -0.15
N LEU A 477 44.26 1.06 0.22
CA LEU A 477 43.14 0.15 -0.03
C LEU A 477 42.36 0.67 -1.24
N ILE A 478 42.04 -0.21 -2.19
CA ILE A 478 41.26 0.14 -3.38
C ILE A 478 40.10 -0.84 -3.58
N TYR A 479 38.99 -0.31 -4.11
CA TYR A 479 37.88 -1.11 -4.62
C TYR A 479 37.76 -0.84 -6.11
N GLN A 480 37.89 -1.88 -6.93
CA GLN A 480 37.64 -1.80 -8.37
C GLN A 480 36.39 -2.62 -8.68
N LEU A 481 35.50 -2.03 -9.48
CA LEU A 481 34.41 -2.79 -10.08
C LEU A 481 35.02 -3.79 -11.09
N PRO A 482 34.50 -5.03 -11.18
CA PRO A 482 34.92 -5.97 -12.20
C PRO A 482 34.70 -5.44 -13.62
#